data_AF-A0AAD7JB41-F1
#
_entry.id   AF-A0AAD7JB41-F1
#
_cell.length_a   1.000
_cell.length_b   1.000
_cell.length_c   1.000
_cell.angle_alpha   90.00
_cell.angle_beta   90.00
_cell.angle_gamma   90.00
#
_symmetry.space_group_name_H-M   'P 1'
#
loop_
_entity.id
_entity.type
_entity.pdbx_description
1 polymer ?
#
loop_
_entity_poly.entity_id
_entity_poly.type
_entity_poly.pdbx_seq_one_letter_code
_entity_poly.pdbx_strand_id
1 'polypeptide(L)'
;MQFNIGFIAAALLVAASPAMGATFIFYAGADCTGAKVSVADNVPPLDCIFIPNGGSAKSIGYSGVTTQIEFYESGGGHDKCTNGATGTGGPGSGCGTAPAGVNYESAYYF
;
A
#
# COMPACT_ATOMS: atom_id res chain seq x y z
N MET A 1 -4.42 8.10 62.41
CA MET A 1 -3.49 7.67 61.34
C MET A 1 -4.00 8.28 60.04
N GLN A 2 -3.30 9.28 59.50
CA GLN A 2 -3.70 9.99 58.30
C GLN A 2 -3.16 9.23 57.09
N PHE A 3 -4.04 8.59 56.32
CA PHE A 3 -3.67 7.91 55.09
C PHE A 3 -3.54 8.95 53.96
N ASN A 4 -2.30 9.24 53.56
CA ASN A 4 -2.01 10.02 52.36
C ASN A 4 -2.17 9.12 51.14
N ILE A 5 -3.30 9.25 50.45
CA ILE A 5 -3.51 8.62 49.14
C ILE A 5 -2.81 9.51 48.10
N GLY A 6 -1.52 9.30 47.92
CA GLY A 6 -0.79 9.79 46.76
C GLY A 6 -1.30 9.05 45.53
N PHE A 7 -2.27 9.64 44.84
CA PHE A 7 -2.88 9.11 43.63
C PHE A 7 -1.83 9.13 42.51
N ILE A 8 -1.12 8.01 42.30
CA ILE A 8 -0.23 7.85 41.14
C ILE A 8 -1.12 7.64 39.92
N ALA A 9 -1.47 8.74 39.26
CA ALA A 9 -1.99 8.70 37.91
C ALA A 9 -0.85 8.25 36.98
N ALA A 10 -0.76 6.95 36.75
CA ALA A 10 0.07 6.40 35.68
C ALA A 10 -0.51 6.89 34.34
N ALA A 11 0.05 7.98 33.83
CA ALA A 11 -0.27 8.50 32.52
C ALA A 11 0.19 7.46 31.48
N LEU A 12 -0.74 6.63 31.02
CA LEU A 12 -0.54 5.76 29.87
C LEU A 12 -0.58 6.64 28.61
N LEU A 13 0.51 7.39 28.35
CA LEU A 13 0.77 7.92 27.03
C LEU A 13 1.17 6.72 26.16
N VAL A 14 0.17 6.03 25.61
CA VAL A 14 0.38 5.25 24.38
C VAL A 14 0.87 6.26 23.35
N ALA A 15 2.17 6.19 23.03
CA ALA A 15 2.72 6.89 21.89
C ALA A 15 1.92 6.42 20.67
N ALA A 16 0.96 7.23 20.24
CA ALA A 16 0.38 7.13 18.92
C ALA A 16 1.51 7.49 17.94
N SER A 17 2.39 6.52 17.68
CA SER A 17 3.23 6.54 16.49
C SER A 17 2.26 6.82 15.34
N PRO A 18 2.47 7.83 14.49
CA PRO A 18 1.68 7.92 13.28
C PRO A 18 1.81 6.56 12.60
N ALA A 19 0.68 5.90 12.34
CA ALA A 19 0.68 4.73 11.50
C ALA A 19 1.20 5.22 10.14
N MET A 20 2.51 5.05 9.92
CA MET A 20 3.14 5.40 8.66
C MET A 20 2.45 4.56 7.60
N GLY A 21 1.68 5.22 6.74
CA GLY A 21 0.96 4.55 5.67
C GLY A 21 1.94 3.84 4.73
N ALA A 22 1.43 2.91 3.92
CA ALA A 22 2.26 2.23 2.95
C ALA A 22 2.70 3.19 1.83
N THR A 23 3.86 2.91 1.26
CA THR A 23 4.38 3.58 0.06
C THR A 23 4.32 2.62 -1.11
N PHE A 24 3.88 3.12 -2.26
CA PHE A 24 3.78 2.41 -3.52
C PHE A 24 4.52 3.18 -4.61
N ILE A 25 5.28 2.46 -5.42
CA ILE A 25 6.01 3.01 -6.56
C ILE A 25 5.64 2.19 -7.79
N PHE A 26 5.17 2.86 -8.82
CA PHE A 26 4.79 2.26 -10.09
C PHE A 26 5.97 2.37 -11.05
N TYR A 27 6.36 1.28 -11.70
CA TYR A 27 7.55 1.20 -12.54
C TYR A 27 7.21 0.85 -13.99
N ALA A 28 7.94 1.46 -14.93
CA ALA A 28 7.83 1.15 -16.35
C ALA A 28 8.46 -0.19 -16.74
N GLY A 29 9.37 -0.72 -15.92
CA GLY A 29 9.98 -2.05 -16.09
C GLY A 29 9.33 -3.11 -15.19
N ALA A 30 9.58 -4.38 -15.50
CA ALA A 30 9.28 -5.50 -14.61
C ALA A 30 10.20 -5.48 -13.38
N ASP A 31 9.83 -6.20 -12.33
CA ASP A 31 10.64 -6.43 -11.12
C ASP A 31 11.10 -5.13 -10.43
N CYS A 32 10.25 -4.11 -10.50
CA CYS A 32 10.46 -2.79 -9.92
C CYS A 32 11.71 -2.08 -10.42
N THR A 33 12.00 -2.28 -11.72
CA THR A 33 13.12 -1.66 -12.42
C THR A 33 12.67 -0.56 -13.38
N GLY A 34 13.63 0.23 -13.85
CA GLY A 34 13.38 1.30 -14.83
C GLY A 34 12.81 2.57 -14.20
N ALA A 35 12.19 3.40 -15.04
CA ALA A 35 11.67 4.69 -14.63
C ALA A 35 10.43 4.55 -13.72
N LYS A 36 10.33 5.45 -12.73
CA LYS A 36 9.14 5.58 -11.90
C LYS A 36 8.06 6.31 -12.68
N VAL A 37 6.90 5.68 -12.82
CA VAL A 37 5.71 6.22 -13.50
C VAL A 37 4.87 7.05 -12.52
N SER A 38 4.73 6.58 -11.30
CA SER A 38 3.98 7.24 -10.23
C SER A 38 4.50 6.80 -8.85
N VAL A 39 4.21 7.60 -7.83
CA VAL A 39 4.50 7.31 -6.43
C VAL A 39 3.28 7.70 -5.60
N ALA A 40 2.89 6.84 -4.66
CA ALA A 40 1.88 7.13 -3.65
C ALA A 40 2.50 6.86 -2.27
N ASP A 41 2.55 7.88 -1.42
CA ASP A 41 3.13 7.81 -0.09
C ASP A 41 2.06 7.99 0.98
N ASN A 42 2.30 7.43 2.17
CA ASN A 42 1.38 7.51 3.33
C ASN A 42 -0.05 7.07 2.99
N VAL A 43 -0.19 6.06 2.13
CA VAL A 43 -1.50 5.52 1.81
C VAL A 43 -2.03 4.80 3.06
N PRO A 44 -3.29 5.00 3.47
CA PRO A 44 -3.90 4.27 4.57
C PRO A 44 -4.32 2.86 4.15
N PRO A 45 -4.41 1.90 5.09
CA PRO A 45 -4.89 0.56 4.78
C PRO A 45 -6.34 0.61 4.30
N LEU A 46 -6.74 -0.43 3.58
CA LEU A 46 -8.06 -0.58 2.95
C LEU A 46 -8.34 0.45 1.85
N ASP A 47 -7.29 0.97 1.22
CA ASP A 47 -7.40 1.95 0.14
C ASP A 47 -6.94 1.38 -1.21
N CYS A 48 -7.53 1.90 -2.28
CA CYS A 48 -7.17 1.57 -3.66
C CYS A 48 -6.28 2.66 -4.24
N ILE A 49 -5.02 2.32 -4.47
CA ILE A 49 -4.05 3.18 -5.13
C ILE A 49 -4.14 2.93 -6.63
N PHE A 50 -4.27 3.99 -7.43
CA PHE A 50 -4.30 3.87 -8.88
C PHE A 50 -3.47 4.97 -9.55
N ILE A 51 -3.02 4.70 -10.77
CA ILE A 51 -2.31 5.69 -11.58
C ILE A 51 -3.34 6.62 -12.23
N PRO A 52 -3.30 7.94 -11.95
CA PRO A 52 -4.25 8.87 -12.56
C PRO A 52 -4.01 9.01 -14.08
N ASN A 53 -5.06 9.39 -14.81
CA ASN A 53 -5.05 9.66 -16.26
C ASN A 53 -4.73 8.44 -17.15
N GLY A 54 -5.07 7.22 -16.72
CA GLY A 54 -4.89 6.00 -17.53
C GLY A 54 -3.43 5.62 -17.74
N GLY A 55 -2.57 5.95 -16.77
CA GLY A 55 -1.19 5.48 -16.78
C GLY A 55 -1.12 3.98 -16.49
N SER A 56 -0.08 3.32 -17.00
CA SER A 56 0.11 1.88 -16.83
C SER A 56 1.52 1.56 -16.37
N ALA A 57 1.67 0.56 -15.49
CA ALA A 57 2.95 0.11 -14.94
C ALA A 57 3.21 -1.36 -15.24
N LYS A 58 4.48 -1.72 -15.43
CA LYS A 58 4.91 -3.12 -15.58
C LYS A 58 5.15 -3.80 -14.24
N SER A 59 5.38 -3.02 -13.19
CA SER A 59 5.44 -3.54 -11.83
C SER A 59 5.11 -2.47 -10.80
N ILE A 60 4.72 -2.91 -9.60
CA ILE A 60 4.41 -2.05 -8.46
C ILE A 60 5.26 -2.51 -7.28
N GLY A 61 6.15 -1.63 -6.84
CA GLY A 61 6.92 -1.80 -5.62
C GLY A 61 6.12 -1.26 -4.45
N TYR A 62 6.17 -1.94 -3.31
CA TYR A 62 5.46 -1.52 -2.12
C TYR A 62 6.33 -1.70 -0.87
N SER A 63 6.03 -0.89 0.14
CA SER A 63 6.63 -0.99 1.47
C SER A 63 5.66 -0.51 2.55
N GLY A 64 5.71 -1.13 3.72
CA GLY A 64 4.82 -0.77 4.83
C GLY A 64 3.42 -1.39 4.73
N VAL A 65 3.21 -2.37 3.86
CA VAL A 65 1.96 -3.13 3.80
C VAL A 65 1.82 -3.97 5.07
N THR A 66 0.67 -3.88 5.73
CA THR A 66 0.45 -4.48 7.05
C THR A 66 0.16 -5.96 6.99
N THR A 67 -0.66 -6.40 6.02
CA THR A 67 -1.07 -7.80 5.91
C THR A 67 -0.93 -8.34 4.49
N GLN A 68 -1.51 -7.67 3.50
CA GLN A 68 -1.54 -8.15 2.13
C GLN A 68 -1.73 -6.98 1.16
N ILE A 69 -1.23 -7.16 -0.06
CA ILE A 69 -1.51 -6.31 -1.21
C ILE A 69 -2.10 -7.16 -2.33
N GLU A 70 -2.99 -6.57 -3.11
CA GLU A 70 -3.60 -7.12 -4.31
C GLU A 70 -3.28 -6.22 -5.50
N PHE A 71 -2.98 -6.82 -6.65
CA PHE A 71 -2.62 -6.13 -7.88
C PHE A 71 -3.71 -6.28 -8.94
N TYR A 72 -3.96 -5.21 -9.68
CA TYR A 72 -5.06 -5.11 -10.64
C TYR A 72 -4.55 -4.60 -12.00
N GLU A 73 -4.90 -5.34 -13.05
CA GLU A 73 -4.51 -5.06 -14.44
C GLU A 73 -5.42 -4.05 -15.15
N SER A 74 -4.88 -3.37 -16.16
CA SER A 74 -5.63 -2.53 -17.11
C SER A 74 -6.62 -3.34 -17.94
N GLY A 75 -7.89 -2.91 -18.00
CA GLY A 75 -8.92 -3.63 -18.75
C GLY A 75 -10.34 -3.08 -18.73
N GLY A 76 -10.55 -1.77 -18.54
CA GLY A 76 -11.89 -1.17 -18.41
C GLY A 76 -12.18 -0.75 -16.98
N GLY A 77 -13.22 -1.28 -16.32
CA GLY A 77 -13.54 -0.93 -14.94
C GLY A 77 -12.50 -1.33 -13.87
N HIS A 78 -11.25 -1.58 -14.24
CA HIS A 78 -10.17 -2.06 -13.36
C HIS A 78 -9.30 -0.94 -12.78
N ASP A 79 -9.53 0.30 -13.22
CA ASP A 79 -8.78 1.50 -12.84
C ASP A 79 -8.80 1.79 -11.33
N LYS A 80 -9.65 1.10 -10.55
CA LYS A 80 -9.90 1.37 -9.13
C LYS A 80 -10.23 0.10 -8.33
N CYS A 81 -9.44 -0.95 -8.49
CA CYS A 81 -9.56 -2.18 -7.70
C CYS A 81 -10.94 -2.86 -7.80
N THR A 82 -11.62 -2.67 -8.93
CA THR A 82 -12.91 -3.25 -9.26
C THR A 82 -12.69 -4.28 -10.37
N ASN A 83 -13.19 -5.52 -10.22
CA ASN A 83 -12.97 -6.69 -11.11
C ASN A 83 -11.82 -7.67 -10.74
N GLY A 84 -11.50 -7.78 -9.46
CA GLY A 84 -10.71 -8.89 -8.93
C GLY A 84 -9.20 -8.78 -9.16
N ALA A 85 -8.44 -9.20 -8.16
CA ALA A 85 -6.98 -9.17 -8.20
C ALA A 85 -6.43 -10.22 -9.16
N THR A 86 -5.39 -9.85 -9.93
CA THR A 86 -4.65 -10.80 -10.79
C THR A 86 -3.39 -11.34 -10.12
N GLY A 87 -2.99 -10.73 -9.00
CA GLY A 87 -1.91 -11.21 -8.15
C GLY A 87 -2.02 -10.66 -6.73
N THR A 88 -1.30 -11.28 -5.80
CA THR A 88 -1.21 -10.81 -4.42
C THR A 88 0.24 -10.80 -3.93
N GLY A 89 0.53 -9.98 -2.92
CA GLY A 89 1.80 -9.90 -2.24
C GLY A 89 1.62 -9.96 -0.73
N GLY A 90 2.66 -10.43 -0.03
CA GLY A 90 2.69 -10.51 1.43
C GLY A 90 2.98 -9.17 2.12
N PRO A 91 2.99 -9.16 3.46
CA PRO A 91 3.22 -7.94 4.25
C PRO A 91 4.66 -7.44 4.12
N GLY A 92 4.89 -6.22 4.61
CA GLY A 92 6.17 -5.55 4.60
C GLY A 92 6.43 -4.86 3.27
N SER A 93 7.49 -5.29 2.58
CA SER A 93 7.93 -4.71 1.31
C SER A 93 8.08 -5.78 0.26
N GLY A 94 7.79 -5.42 -0.99
CA GLY A 94 7.88 -6.35 -2.11
C GLY A 94 7.68 -5.67 -3.45
N CYS A 95 7.56 -6.49 -4.48
CA CYS A 95 7.34 -6.07 -5.85
C CYS A 95 6.38 -7.03 -6.54
N GLY A 96 5.30 -6.51 -7.11
CA GLY A 96 4.42 -7.26 -8.02
C GLY A 96 4.76 -6.93 -9.47
N THR A 97 5.06 -7.94 -10.28
CA THR A 97 5.27 -7.81 -11.73
C THR A 97 4.00 -8.21 -12.48
N ALA A 98 3.57 -7.41 -13.44
CA ALA A 98 2.39 -7.69 -14.26
C ALA A 98 2.66 -8.88 -15.20
N PRO A 99 1.67 -9.74 -15.47
CA PRO A 99 1.80 -10.80 -16.46
C PRO A 99 2.18 -10.28 -17.85
N ALA A 100 2.72 -11.17 -18.68
CA ALA A 100 3.10 -10.81 -20.05
C ALA A 100 1.87 -10.37 -20.87
N GLY A 101 2.01 -9.25 -21.59
CA GLY A 101 0.96 -8.70 -22.46
C GLY A 101 0.00 -7.70 -21.78
N VAL A 102 0.08 -7.55 -20.46
CA VAL A 102 -0.76 -6.65 -19.66
C VAL A 102 0.09 -5.68 -18.84
N ASN A 103 -0.56 -4.76 -18.13
CA ASN A 103 0.05 -3.80 -17.22
C ASN A 103 -0.82 -3.68 -15.96
N TYR A 104 -0.23 -3.32 -14.83
CA TYR A 104 -0.97 -2.89 -13.65
C TYR A 104 -1.37 -1.42 -13.73
N GLU A 105 -2.52 -1.11 -13.17
CA GLU A 105 -3.04 0.27 -13.05
C GLU A 105 -3.42 0.62 -11.63
N SER A 106 -3.75 -0.37 -10.81
CA SER A 106 -4.09 -0.17 -9.42
C SER A 106 -3.61 -1.30 -8.50
N ALA A 107 -3.54 -0.97 -7.21
CA ALA A 107 -3.27 -1.90 -6.13
C ALA A 107 -4.17 -1.58 -4.94
N TYR A 108 -4.66 -2.61 -4.27
CA TYR A 108 -5.41 -2.49 -3.02
C TYR A 108 -4.60 -3.12 -1.90
N TYR A 109 -4.58 -2.55 -0.71
CA TYR A 109 -3.83 -3.16 0.39
C TYR A 109 -4.57 -3.14 1.73
N PHE A 110 -4.26 -4.14 2.55
CA PHE A 110 -4.86 -4.45 3.83
C PHE A 110 -3.85 -4.33 4.97
#